data_AF-A0A921HS26-F1
#
_entry.id   AF-A0A921HS26-F1
#
_cell.length_a   1.000
_cell.length_b   1.000
_cell.length_c   1.000
_cell.angle_alpha   90.00
_cell.angle_beta   90.00
_cell.angle_gamma   90.00
#
_symmetry.space_group_name_H-M   'P 1'
#
loop_
_entity.id
_entity.type
_entity.pdbx_description
1 polymer ?
#
loop_
_entity_poly.entity_id
_entity_poly.type
_entity_poly.pdbx_seq_one_letter_code
_entity_poly.pdbx_strand_id
1 'polypeptide(L)'
;IGGVFAIITVTIMLNGLNVIRGLETTDRDLYIIGIPIVLTLALVLLPASVTKNAPQILQYLLGSPIAVAAIAAIILNLVMPKSNPEVTTA
;
A
#
# COMPACT_ATOMS: atom_id res chain seq x y z
N ILE A 1 14.31 -24.57 -6.09
CA ILE A 1 13.65 -23.28 -6.45
C ILE A 1 13.16 -22.53 -5.21
N GLY A 2 12.47 -23.18 -4.26
CA GLY A 2 11.90 -22.50 -3.08
C GLY A 2 12.87 -21.65 -2.25
N GLY A 3 14.09 -22.13 -1.99
CA GLY A 3 15.10 -21.38 -1.23
C GLY A 3 15.48 -20.04 -1.89
N VAL A 4 15.82 -20.07 -3.18
CA VAL A 4 16.19 -18.86 -3.94
C VAL A 4 14.98 -17.91 -4.08
N PHE A 5 13.78 -18.44 -4.32
CA PHE A 5 12.56 -17.65 -4.40
C PHE A 5 12.25 -16.92 -3.07
N ALA A 6 12.40 -17.60 -1.94
CA ALA A 6 12.21 -17.00 -0.63
C ALA A 6 13.21 -15.88 -0.36
N ILE A 7 14.50 -16.09 -0.70
CA ILE A 7 15.54 -15.07 -0.56
C ILE A 7 15.19 -13.83 -1.38
N ILE A 8 14.86 -14.00 -2.67
CA ILE A 8 14.51 -12.88 -3.56
C ILE A 8 13.28 -12.13 -3.03
N THR A 9 12.25 -12.85 -2.58
CA THR A 9 11.02 -12.25 -2.05
C THR A 9 11.30 -11.40 -0.82
N VAL A 10 12.09 -11.93 0.13
CA VAL A 10 12.50 -11.20 1.33
C VAL A 10 13.38 -10.01 0.99
N THR A 11 14.33 -10.16 0.05
CA THR A 11 15.18 -9.05 -0.39
C THR A 11 14.38 -7.91 -1.02
N ILE A 12 13.41 -8.21 -1.89
CA ILE A 12 12.52 -7.20 -2.49
C ILE A 12 11.71 -6.49 -1.39
N MET A 13 11.13 -7.24 -0.45
CA MET A 13 10.39 -6.68 0.68
C MET A 13 11.25 -5.75 1.54
N LEU A 14 12.45 -6.20 1.92
CA LEU A 14 13.38 -5.42 2.74
C LEU A 14 13.87 -4.16 2.03
N ASN A 15 14.15 -4.23 0.72
CA ASN A 15 14.53 -3.06 -0.07
C ASN A 15 13.39 -2.04 -0.11
N GLY A 16 12.14 -2.49 -0.31
CA GLY A 16 10.97 -1.61 -0.23
C GLY A 16 10.85 -0.93 1.15
N LEU A 17 11.04 -1.68 2.24
CA LEU A 17 10.99 -1.12 3.60
C LEU A 17 12.16 -0.17 3.90
N ASN A 18 13.36 -0.44 3.39
CA ASN A 18 14.53 0.41 3.61
C ASN A 18 14.39 1.78 2.93
N VAL A 19 13.76 1.84 1.75
CA VAL A 19 13.44 3.12 1.08
C VAL A 19 12.55 3.97 1.97
N ILE A 20 11.54 3.37 2.61
CA ILE A 20 10.61 4.07 3.51
C ILE A 20 11.32 4.53 4.79
N ARG A 21 12.17 3.66 5.38
CA ARG A 21 12.91 3.96 6.62
C ARG A 21 13.91 5.11 6.47
N GLY A 22 14.39 5.38 5.26
CA GLY A 22 15.29 6.49 4.98
C GLY A 22 14.60 7.86 4.94
N LEU A 23 13.28 7.92 5.06
CA LEU A 23 12.50 9.16 5.02
C LEU A 23 12.18 9.64 6.44
N GLU A 24 12.24 10.95 6.67
CA GLU A 24 11.63 11.56 7.87
C GLU A 24 10.11 11.42 7.74
N THR A 25 9.55 10.42 8.43
CA THR A 25 8.12 10.09 8.35
C THR A 25 7.35 10.85 9.41
N THR A 26 6.32 11.59 8.99
CA THR A 26 5.33 12.19 9.90
C THR A 26 4.20 11.20 10.15
N ASP A 27 3.34 11.44 11.15
CA ASP A 27 2.14 10.63 11.40
C ASP A 27 1.29 10.43 10.13
N ARG A 28 1.17 11.47 9.30
CA ARG A 28 0.52 11.43 7.98
C ARG A 28 1.10 10.33 7.08
N ASP A 29 2.41 10.28 6.97
CA ASP A 29 3.09 9.34 6.08
C ASP A 29 2.93 7.91 6.57
N LEU A 30 2.89 7.71 7.90
CA LEU A 30 2.60 6.43 8.52
C LEU A 30 1.22 5.90 8.13
N TYR A 31 0.20 6.75 8.01
CA TYR A 31 -1.11 6.35 7.50
C TYR A 31 -1.10 6.05 6.00
N ILE A 32 -0.39 6.85 5.20
CA ILE A 32 -0.23 6.62 3.74
C ILE A 32 0.44 5.26 3.47
N ILE A 33 1.31 4.80 4.37
CA ILE A 33 2.00 3.51 4.27
C ILE A 33 1.16 2.38 4.88
N GLY A 34 0.67 2.57 6.12
CA GLY A 34 0.03 1.51 6.91
C GLY A 34 -1.33 1.07 6.35
N ILE A 35 -2.16 2.01 5.90
CA ILE A 35 -3.50 1.69 5.39
C ILE A 35 -3.43 0.81 4.12
N PRO A 36 -2.61 1.11 3.10
CA PRO A 36 -2.43 0.23 1.95
C PRO A 36 -1.87 -1.15 2.27
N ILE A 37 -0.98 -1.27 3.26
CA ILE A 37 -0.44 -2.58 3.71
C ILE A 37 -1.57 -3.44 4.27
N VAL A 38 -2.39 -2.89 5.17
CA VAL A 38 -3.54 -3.59 5.75
C VAL A 38 -4.58 -3.92 4.68
N LEU A 39 -4.83 -3.00 3.75
CA LEU A 39 -5.73 -3.23 2.62
C LEU A 39 -5.27 -4.41 1.77
N THR A 40 -3.97 -4.52 1.49
CA THR A 40 -3.40 -5.66 0.75
C THR A 40 -3.70 -6.98 1.46
N LEU A 41 -3.47 -7.03 2.78
CA LEU A 41 -3.75 -8.21 3.58
C LEU A 41 -5.24 -8.57 3.55
N ALA A 42 -6.12 -7.57 3.67
CA ALA A 42 -7.57 -7.78 3.57
C ALA A 42 -7.97 -8.36 2.21
N LEU A 43 -7.38 -7.86 1.11
CA LEU A 43 -7.65 -8.34 -0.24
C LEU A 43 -7.11 -9.76 -0.49
N VAL A 44 -5.95 -10.11 0.08
CA VAL A 44 -5.39 -11.46 -0.03
C VAL A 44 -6.26 -12.49 0.70
N LEU A 45 -6.93 -12.08 1.79
CA LEU A 45 -7.85 -12.93 2.54
C LEU A 45 -9.25 -13.01 1.93
N LEU A 46 -9.55 -12.24 0.87
CA LEU A 46 -10.86 -12.30 0.21
C LEU A 46 -11.05 -13.65 -0.52
N PRO A 47 -12.22 -14.28 -0.37
CA PRO A 47 -12.51 -15.52 -1.07
C PRO A 47 -12.75 -15.27 -2.56
N ALA A 48 -12.29 -16.21 -3.39
CA ALA A 48 -12.46 -16.15 -4.85
C ALA A 48 -13.93 -16.07 -5.31
N SER A 49 -14.88 -16.48 -4.47
CA SER A 49 -16.31 -16.34 -4.75
C SER A 49 -16.76 -14.89 -4.82
N VAL A 50 -16.15 -13.98 -4.04
CA VAL A 50 -16.51 -12.56 -4.04
C VAL A 50 -15.89 -11.86 -5.25
N THR A 51 -14.66 -12.24 -5.63
CA THR A 51 -14.00 -11.65 -6.79
C THR A 51 -14.69 -12.07 -8.10
N LYS A 52 -15.11 -13.34 -8.25
CA LYS A 52 -15.75 -13.84 -9.48
C LYS A 52 -17.11 -13.22 -9.82
N ASN A 53 -17.84 -12.72 -8.83
CA ASN A 53 -19.14 -12.06 -9.04
C ASN A 53 -19.00 -10.54 -9.27
N ALA A 54 -17.80 -9.99 -9.17
CA ALA A 54 -17.54 -8.57 -9.36
C ALA A 54 -17.52 -8.18 -10.86
N PRO A 55 -17.74 -6.91 -11.23
CA PRO A 55 -17.58 -6.44 -12.61
C PRO A 55 -16.14 -6.66 -13.13
N GLN A 56 -15.96 -6.78 -14.45
CA GLN A 56 -14.68 -7.14 -15.06
C GLN A 56 -13.52 -6.19 -14.70
N ILE A 57 -13.79 -4.89 -14.55
CA ILE A 57 -12.81 -3.91 -14.07
C ILE A 57 -12.35 -4.20 -12.63
N LEU A 58 -13.30 -4.55 -11.74
CA LEU A 58 -12.99 -4.89 -10.36
C LEU A 58 -12.24 -6.23 -10.28
N GLN A 59 -12.61 -7.20 -11.11
CA GLN A 59 -11.89 -8.49 -11.18
C GLN A 59 -10.42 -8.29 -11.54
N TYR A 60 -10.13 -7.41 -12.50
CA TYR A 60 -8.77 -7.12 -12.91
C TYR A 60 -7.95 -6.47 -11.77
N LEU A 61 -8.56 -5.52 -11.05
CA LEU A 61 -7.90 -4.87 -9.90
C LEU A 61 -7.73 -5.83 -8.71
N LEU A 62 -8.77 -6.58 -8.36
CA LEU A 62 -8.74 -7.58 -7.28
C LEU A 62 -7.82 -8.77 -7.59
N GLY A 63 -7.52 -9.02 -8.86
CA GLY A 63 -6.50 -9.97 -9.30
C GLY A 63 -5.08 -9.57 -8.93
N SER A 64 -4.84 -8.28 -8.62
CA SER A 64 -3.54 -7.78 -8.15
C SER A 64 -3.71 -6.90 -6.91
N PRO A 65 -3.68 -7.48 -5.70
CA PRO A 65 -3.76 -6.73 -4.44
C PRO A 65 -2.72 -5.61 -4.32
N ILE A 66 -1.52 -5.82 -4.90
CA ILE A 66 -0.43 -4.84 -4.92
C ILE A 66 -0.82 -3.59 -5.74
N ALA A 67 -1.50 -3.77 -6.87
CA ALA A 67 -1.96 -2.64 -7.68
C ALA A 67 -3.00 -1.81 -6.94
N VAL A 68 -3.93 -2.48 -6.23
CA VAL A 68 -4.94 -1.78 -5.40
C VAL A 68 -4.27 -1.02 -4.27
N ALA A 69 -3.26 -1.60 -3.62
CA ALA A 69 -2.49 -0.93 -2.58
C ALA A 69 -1.78 0.32 -3.09
N ALA A 70 -1.14 0.25 -4.26
CA ALA A 70 -0.48 1.41 -4.88
C ALA A 70 -1.46 2.55 -5.19
N ILE A 71 -2.62 2.21 -5.76
CA ILE A 71 -3.68 3.20 -6.02
C ILE A 71 -4.18 3.80 -4.71
N ALA A 72 -4.42 2.99 -3.68
CA ALA A 72 -4.84 3.47 -2.37
C ALA A 72 -3.79 4.42 -1.76
N ALA A 73 -2.51 4.08 -1.82
CA ALA A 73 -1.42 4.94 -1.35
C ALA A 73 -1.41 6.30 -2.06
N ILE A 74 -1.60 6.31 -3.39
CA ILE A 74 -1.67 7.54 -4.19
C ILE A 74 -2.87 8.40 -3.77
N ILE A 75 -4.04 7.78 -3.62
CA ILE A 75 -5.27 8.48 -3.19
C ILE A 75 -5.09 9.06 -1.80
N LEU A 76 -4.55 8.28 -0.84
CA LEU A 76 -4.28 8.76 0.51
C LEU A 76 -3.30 9.92 0.51
N ASN A 77 -2.22 9.85 -0.28
CA ASN A 77 -1.27 10.95 -0.40
C ASN A 77 -1.91 12.23 -0.99
N LEU A 78 -2.89 12.09 -1.89
CA LEU A 78 -3.59 13.24 -2.46
C LEU A 78 -4.61 13.85 -1.50
N VAL A 79 -5.36 13.01 -0.78
CA VAL A 79 -6.43 13.44 0.12
C VAL A 79 -5.89 13.93 1.46
N MET A 80 -4.79 13.37 1.96
CA MET A 80 -4.25 13.79 3.24
C MET A 80 -3.64 15.18 3.18
N PRO A 81 -4.11 16.12 4.03
CA PRO A 81 -3.60 17.48 4.06
C PRO A 81 -2.12 17.47 4.41
N LYS A 82 -1.32 18.22 3.65
CA LYS A 82 0.07 18.49 3.99
C LYS A 82 0.03 19.53 5.13
N SER A 83 0.69 19.25 6.24
CA SER A 83 0.87 20.25 7.30
C SER A 83 1.56 21.47 6.69
N ASN A 84 0.81 22.57 6.54
CA ASN A 84 1.37 23.85 6.12
C ASN A 84 2.02 24.51 7.35
N PRO A 85 3.33 24.75 7.37
CA PRO A 85 3.99 25.39 8.51
C PRO A 85 3.71 26.90 8.67
N GLU A 86 2.76 27.50 7.94
CA GLU A 86 2.54 28.97 7.94
C GLU A 86 1.15 29.43 8.41
N VAL A 87 0.70 29.06 9.62
CA VAL A 87 -0.37 29.83 10.32
C VAL A 87 -0.15 29.80 11.86
N THR A 88 0.96 30.37 12.33
CA THR A 88 1.09 30.83 13.73
C THR A 88 1.81 32.18 13.76
N THR A 89 1.24 33.16 13.07
CA THR A 89 1.51 34.58 13.27
C THR A 89 0.19 35.33 13.15
N ALA A 90 -0.50 35.45 14.28
CA ALA A 90 -1.54 36.44 14.53
C ALA A 90 -1.57 36.73 16.03
#